data_AF-A0A7W4ZUX1-F1
#
_entry.id   AF-A0A7W4ZUX1-F1
#
_cell.length_a   1.000
_cell.length_b   1.000
_cell.length_c   1.000
_cell.angle_alpha   90.00
_cell.angle_beta   90.00
_cell.angle_gamma   90.00
#
_symmetry.space_group_name_H-M   'P 1'
#
loop_
_entity.id
_entity.type
_entity.pdbx_description
1 polymer ?
#
loop_
_entity_poly.entity_id
_entity_poly.type
_entity_poly.pdbx_seq_one_letter_code
_entity_poly.pdbx_strand_id
1 'polypeptide(L)'
;MKPFRPQAGLAAPVCEASGLQLREPDLLLYSGPADPGFRALMTIRASTDGGTTWRPAYTVDGLPAVYSDLVRVDPGTVGLLYETGDFGAYETITFRRVPVTEVT
;
A
#
# COMPACT_ATOMS: atom_id res chain seq x y z
N MET A 1 -12.95 -23.22 11.01
CA MET A 1 -11.91 -22.42 10.32
C MET A 1 -11.21 -21.57 11.37
N LYS A 2 -9.88 -21.56 11.44
CA LYS A 2 -9.15 -20.69 12.39
C LYS A 2 -9.06 -19.28 11.76
N PRO A 3 -9.37 -18.20 12.49
CA PRO A 3 -9.18 -16.85 11.99
C PRO A 3 -7.72 -16.57 11.62
N PHE A 4 -7.51 -15.73 10.62
CA PHE A 4 -6.17 -15.19 10.33
C PHE A 4 -5.66 -14.39 11.53
N ARG A 5 -4.34 -14.44 11.75
CA ARG A 5 -3.66 -13.67 12.80
C ARG A 5 -3.30 -12.28 12.24
N PRO A 6 -3.47 -11.19 13.01
CA PRO A 6 -2.96 -9.88 12.62
C PRO A 6 -1.45 -9.90 12.34
N GLN A 7 -1.02 -9.18 11.30
CA GLN A 7 0.39 -8.98 10.97
C GLN A 7 0.89 -7.68 11.61
N ALA A 8 1.82 -7.79 12.55
CA ALA A 8 2.32 -6.66 13.35
C ALA A 8 2.99 -5.55 12.52
N GLY A 9 3.59 -5.89 11.38
CA GLY A 9 4.22 -4.92 10.46
C GLY A 9 3.22 -4.10 9.62
N LEU A 10 1.93 -4.42 9.67
CA LEU A 10 0.87 -3.81 8.86
C LEU A 10 -0.19 -3.13 9.75
N ALA A 11 0.25 -2.26 10.66
CA ALA A 11 -0.66 -1.45 11.46
C ALA A 11 -1.42 -0.43 10.58
N ALA A 12 -2.75 -0.45 10.65
CA ALA A 12 -3.67 0.41 9.91
C ALA A 12 -5.05 0.43 10.61
N PRO A 13 -5.91 1.45 10.37
CA PRO A 13 -7.32 1.41 10.74
C PRO A 13 -8.05 0.28 10.00
N VAL A 14 -9.30 0.01 10.41
CA VAL A 14 -10.18 -0.88 9.65
C VAL A 14 -10.47 -0.25 8.28
N CYS A 15 -9.80 -0.78 7.25
CA CYS A 15 -9.86 -0.33 5.86
C CYS A 15 -9.45 -1.49 4.95
N GLU A 16 -9.91 -1.46 3.70
CA GLU A 16 -9.36 -2.32 2.65
C GLU A 16 -7.93 -1.89 2.32
N ALA A 17 -7.16 -2.86 1.81
CA ALA A 17 -5.79 -2.72 1.38
C ALA A 17 -5.49 -3.74 0.28
N SER A 18 -4.48 -3.47 -0.56
CA SER A 18 -4.08 -4.35 -1.65
C SER A 18 -2.70 -4.96 -1.44
N GLY A 19 -2.49 -6.13 -2.02
CA GLY A 19 -1.23 -6.87 -2.00
C GLY A 19 -0.82 -7.33 -3.39
N LEU A 20 0.46 -7.15 -3.76
CA LEU A 20 0.99 -7.45 -5.09
C LEU A 20 2.36 -8.14 -5.01
N GLN A 21 2.50 -9.33 -5.62
CA GLN A 21 3.80 -9.98 -5.81
C GLN A 21 4.40 -9.58 -7.16
N LEU A 22 5.57 -8.93 -7.17
CA LEU A 22 6.24 -8.51 -8.41
C LEU A 22 6.96 -9.64 -9.16
N ARG A 23 7.42 -10.68 -8.42
CA ARG A 23 8.25 -11.82 -8.87
C ARG A 23 9.63 -11.46 -9.42
N GLU A 24 9.76 -10.34 -10.12
CA GLU A 24 11.00 -9.77 -10.63
C GLU A 24 11.00 -8.25 -10.44
N PRO A 25 11.58 -7.71 -9.34
CA PRO A 25 12.26 -8.44 -8.25
C PRO A 25 11.28 -9.27 -7.41
N ASP A 26 11.80 -10.27 -6.68
CA ASP A 26 10.99 -11.09 -5.77
C ASP A 26 10.63 -10.29 -4.51
N LEU A 27 9.61 -9.45 -4.65
CA LEU A 27 9.17 -8.49 -3.66
C LEU A 27 7.65 -8.55 -3.53
N LEU A 28 7.18 -8.70 -2.29
CA LEU A 28 5.78 -8.60 -1.95
C LEU A 28 5.48 -7.16 -1.50
N LEU A 29 4.52 -6.53 -2.15
CA LEU A 29 4.05 -5.18 -1.83
C LEU A 29 2.69 -5.23 -1.15
N TYR A 30 2.45 -4.24 -0.31
CA TYR A 30 1.18 -3.94 0.35
C TYR A 30 0.90 -2.45 0.21
N SER A 31 -0.31 -2.03 -0.14
CA SER A 31 -0.74 -0.63 -0.06
C SER A 31 -1.91 -0.47 0.89
N GLY A 32 -1.85 0.58 1.71
CA GLY A 32 -2.97 1.00 2.54
C GLY A 32 -2.61 2.19 3.43
N PRO A 33 -3.58 2.70 4.21
CA PRO A 33 -3.34 3.76 5.19
C PRO A 33 -2.27 3.34 6.21
N ALA A 34 -1.36 4.24 6.54
CA ALA A 34 -0.27 3.96 7.49
C ALA A 34 -0.42 4.66 8.85
N ASP A 35 -1.32 5.62 8.96
CA ASP A 35 -1.71 6.14 10.27
C ASP A 35 -2.46 5.05 11.06
N PRO A 36 -2.16 4.80 12.35
CA PRO A 36 -2.78 3.72 13.12
C PRO A 36 -4.22 4.04 13.60
N GLY A 37 -4.61 5.31 13.65
CA GLY A 37 -5.90 5.78 14.16
C GLY A 37 -6.84 6.28 13.07
N PHE A 38 -6.30 6.73 11.95
CA PHE A 38 -7.04 7.44 10.90
C PHE A 38 -6.79 6.85 9.52
N ARG A 39 -7.80 6.99 8.64
CA ARG A 39 -7.72 6.67 7.22
C ARG A 39 -6.94 7.78 6.49
N ALA A 40 -5.62 7.75 6.64
CA ALA A 40 -4.67 8.72 6.09
C ALA A 40 -3.31 8.07 5.81
N LEU A 41 -2.42 8.84 5.15
CA LEU A 41 -1.02 8.46 4.94
C LEU A 41 -0.87 7.22 4.03
N MET A 42 -1.39 7.28 2.80
CA MET A 42 -1.28 6.17 1.84
C MET A 42 0.18 5.75 1.67
N THR A 43 0.49 4.49 1.97
CA THR A 43 1.85 3.99 1.98
C THR A 43 1.93 2.59 1.37
N ILE A 44 2.87 2.43 0.44
CA ILE A 44 3.35 1.13 -0.02
C ILE A 44 4.38 0.63 0.99
N ARG A 45 4.15 -0.56 1.53
CA ARG A 45 5.08 -1.34 2.34
C ARG A 45 5.59 -2.52 1.53
N ALA A 46 6.84 -2.89 1.75
CA ALA A 46 7.50 -3.96 1.02
C ALA A 46 8.00 -5.05 1.97
N SER A 47 7.99 -6.29 1.50
CA SER A 47 8.53 -7.46 2.16
C SER A 47 9.38 -8.27 1.18
N THR A 48 10.58 -8.62 1.61
CA THR A 48 11.55 -9.47 0.88
C THR A 48 11.60 -10.90 1.42
N ASP A 49 10.77 -11.22 2.41
CA ASP A 49 10.77 -12.50 3.14
C ASP A 49 9.37 -13.16 3.17
N GLY A 50 8.62 -12.97 2.08
CA GLY A 50 7.32 -13.61 1.87
C GLY A 50 6.21 -13.09 2.81
N GLY A 51 6.32 -11.85 3.27
CA GLY A 51 5.34 -11.20 4.15
C GLY A 51 5.60 -11.41 5.64
N THR A 52 6.78 -11.90 6.03
CA THR A 52 7.15 -12.11 7.44
C THR A 52 7.46 -10.79 8.12
N THR A 53 8.29 -9.95 7.49
CA THR A 53 8.62 -8.58 7.91
C THR A 53 8.24 -7.59 6.83
N TRP A 54 7.92 -6.36 7.25
CA TRP A 54 7.45 -5.29 6.38
C TRP A 54 8.17 -3.99 6.72
N ARG A 55 8.61 -3.27 5.70
CA ARG A 55 9.14 -1.91 5.85
C ARG A 55 8.30 -0.92 5.02
N PRO A 56 8.12 0.33 5.47
CA PRO A 56 7.67 1.39 4.58
C PRO A 56 8.64 1.50 3.39
N ALA A 57 8.08 1.60 2.20
CA ALA A 57 8.84 1.70 0.95
C ALA A 57 8.57 3.05 0.28
N TYR A 58 7.30 3.42 0.15
CA TYR A 58 6.90 4.67 -0.48
C TYR A 58 5.65 5.21 0.20
N THR A 59 5.70 6.42 0.74
CA THR A 59 4.54 7.13 1.28
C THR A 59 4.18 8.25 0.30
N VAL A 60 2.92 8.32 -0.11
CA VAL A 60 2.47 9.29 -1.11
C VAL A 60 2.54 10.70 -0.53
N ASP A 61 1.79 10.93 0.55
CA ASP A 61 1.72 12.19 1.30
C ASP A 61 0.94 11.93 2.62
N GLY A 62 0.66 12.99 3.38
CA GLY A 62 -0.09 12.94 4.64
C GLY A 62 -1.61 13.10 4.53
N LEU A 63 -2.18 13.04 3.32
CA LEU A 63 -3.61 13.30 3.09
C LEU A 63 -4.50 12.11 3.52
N PRO A 64 -5.83 12.34 3.63
CA PRO A 64 -6.81 11.27 3.73
C PRO A 64 -6.61 10.19 2.67
N ALA A 65 -6.68 8.93 3.09
CA ALA A 65 -6.43 7.79 2.22
C ALA A 65 -7.21 6.58 2.70
N VAL A 66 -7.81 5.85 1.76
CA VAL A 66 -8.65 4.68 2.06
C VAL A 66 -8.32 3.52 1.12
N TYR A 67 -9.29 3.00 0.39
CA TYR A 67 -9.15 1.79 -0.40
C TYR A 67 -8.09 2.01 -1.46
N SER A 68 -7.36 0.95 -1.79
CA SER A 68 -6.27 1.04 -2.75
C SER A 68 -6.10 -0.26 -3.51
N ASP A 69 -5.59 -0.17 -4.72
CA ASP A 69 -5.18 -1.32 -5.51
C ASP A 69 -3.81 -1.11 -6.16
N LEU A 70 -3.05 -2.20 -6.25
CA LEU A 70 -1.72 -2.25 -6.84
C LEU A 70 -1.72 -3.11 -8.09
N VAL A 71 -1.06 -2.62 -9.14
CA VAL A 71 -0.84 -3.38 -10.37
C VAL A 71 0.59 -3.21 -10.84
N ARG A 72 1.19 -4.26 -11.40
CA ARG A 72 2.43 -4.10 -12.18
C ARG A 72 2.05 -3.60 -13.56
N VAL A 73 2.37 -2.34 -13.85
CA VAL A 73 2.02 -1.71 -15.13
C VAL A 73 2.97 -2.18 -16.24
N ASP A 74 4.26 -2.26 -15.92
CA ASP A 74 5.34 -2.67 -16.82
C ASP A 74 6.54 -3.15 -15.97
N PRO A 75 7.67 -3.60 -16.57
CA PRO A 75 8.79 -4.12 -15.79
C PRO A 75 9.35 -3.16 -14.74
N GLY A 76 9.26 -1.84 -14.95
CA GLY A 76 9.84 -0.81 -14.10
C GLY A 76 8.84 0.03 -13.31
N THR A 77 7.53 -0.25 -13.43
CA THR A 77 6.48 0.60 -12.83
C THR A 77 5.43 -0.22 -12.07
N VAL A 78 5.17 0.21 -10.84
CA VAL A 78 3.99 -0.17 -10.06
C VAL A 78 2.94 0.94 -10.17
N GLY A 79 1.72 0.57 -10.53
CA GLY A 79 0.56 1.44 -10.47
C GLY A 79 -0.10 1.34 -9.12
N LEU A 80 -0.41 2.47 -8.52
CA LEU A 80 -1.22 2.59 -7.30
C LEU A 80 -2.48 3.39 -7.64
N LEU A 81 -3.64 2.77 -7.48
CA LEU A 81 -4.94 3.44 -7.52
C LEU A 81 -5.47 3.53 -6.09
N TYR A 82 -5.91 4.71 -5.63
CA TYR A 82 -6.45 4.84 -4.27
C TYR A 82 -7.43 6.00 -4.15
N GLU A 83 -8.36 5.92 -3.19
CA GLU A 83 -9.29 7.02 -2.89
C GLU A 83 -8.68 8.00 -1.87
N THR A 84 -8.83 9.30 -2.16
CA THR A 84 -8.20 10.41 -1.42
C THR A 84 -8.89 11.75 -1.70
N GLY A 85 -8.44 12.82 -1.05
CA GLY A 85 -8.92 14.18 -1.22
C GLY A 85 -8.22 15.14 -0.25
N ASP A 86 -8.45 16.44 -0.40
CA ASP A 86 -7.80 17.45 0.44
C ASP A 86 -8.43 17.51 1.83
N PHE A 87 -9.76 17.31 1.92
CA PHE A 87 -10.53 17.41 3.16
C PHE A 87 -11.23 16.12 3.56
N GLY A 88 -11.39 15.17 2.63
CA GLY A 88 -12.03 13.88 2.85
C GLY A 88 -11.52 12.79 1.91
N ALA A 89 -11.57 11.53 2.38
CA ALA A 89 -10.98 10.41 1.65
C ALA A 89 -11.79 9.91 0.44
N TYR A 90 -12.99 10.46 0.19
CA TYR A 90 -13.93 9.99 -0.85
C TYR A 90 -14.21 11.05 -1.93
N GLU A 91 -13.28 11.99 -2.12
CA GLU A 91 -13.44 13.07 -3.09
C GLU A 91 -12.96 12.66 -4.48
N THR A 92 -11.86 11.93 -4.54
CA THR A 92 -11.21 11.54 -5.79
C THR A 92 -10.66 10.13 -5.72
N ILE A 93 -10.48 9.50 -6.88
CA ILE A 93 -9.67 8.31 -7.05
C ILE A 93 -8.44 8.70 -7.86
N THR A 94 -7.27 8.55 -7.26
CA THR A 94 -6.00 8.99 -7.84
C THR A 94 -5.18 7.79 -8.31
N PHE A 95 -4.64 7.87 -9.53
CA PHE A 95 -3.67 6.91 -10.04
C PHE A 95 -2.26 7.49 -9.99
N ARG A 96 -1.32 6.77 -9.38
CA ARG A 96 0.10 7.10 -9.33
C ARG A 96 0.91 6.00 -10.00
N ARG A 97 1.92 6.40 -10.77
CA ARG A 97 2.95 5.51 -11.31
C ARG A 97 4.18 5.65 -10.41
N VAL A 98 4.53 4.57 -9.72
CA VAL A 98 5.67 4.50 -8.80
C VAL A 98 6.76 3.65 -9.46
N PRO A 99 7.98 4.17 -9.67
CA PRO A 99 9.09 3.37 -10.16
C PRO A 99 9.36 2.19 -9.22
N VAL A 100 9.63 1.01 -9.78
CA VAL A 100 9.99 -0.18 -8.97
C VAL A 100 11.19 0.12 -8.06
N THR A 101 12.13 0.94 -8.52
CA THR A 101 13.29 1.38 -7.74
C THR A 101 12.97 2.16 -6.47
N GLU A 102 11.78 2.77 -6.37
CA GLU A 102 11.34 3.48 -5.16
C GLU A 102 10.70 2.54 -4.13
N VAL A 103 10.34 1.32 -4.54
CA VAL A 103 9.74 0.34 -3.63
C VAL A 103 10.65 -0.83 -3.26
N THR A 104 11.77 -0.99 -3.97
CA THR A 104 12.76 -2.06 -3.74
C THR A 104 13.68 -1.76 -2.56
#